data_AF-A0A9P1HAH2-F1
#
_entry.id   AF-A0A9P1HAH2-F1
#
_cell.length_a   1.000
_cell.length_b   1.000
_cell.length_c   1.000
_cell.angle_alpha   90.00
_cell.angle_beta   90.00
_cell.angle_gamma   90.00
#
_symmetry.space_group_name_H-M   'P 1'
#
loop_
_entity.id
_entity.type
_entity.pdbx_description
1 polymer ?
#
loop_
_entity_poly.entity_id
_entity_poly.type
_entity_poly.pdbx_seq_one_letter_code
_entity_poly.pdbx_strand_id
1 'polypeptide(L)'
;MSMPPRALSSHLRGSSVSGGGSGPSPALVARIEEKKAELENLRQLRDLSAAVAGQMEALEQKLSTLSDGTEAIATVLGNWHNVLRAISMASTKLSKPSGDDAPPALPQTLVRIPTEHAPALQAQADAVAEAEAEAALESSLQSP
;
A
#
# COMPACT_ATOMS: atom_id res chain seq x y z
N MET A 1 -14.96 -33.57 -22.63
CA MET A 1 -15.09 -32.41 -23.53
C MET A 1 -14.25 -32.71 -24.76
N SER A 2 -14.86 -32.98 -25.92
CA SER A 2 -14.14 -33.34 -27.15
C SER A 2 -13.71 -32.07 -27.90
N MET A 3 -12.43 -31.99 -28.26
CA MET A 3 -11.94 -30.95 -29.17
C MET A 3 -12.36 -31.28 -30.62
N PRO A 4 -12.77 -30.29 -31.44
CA PRO A 4 -12.91 -30.48 -32.87
C PRO A 4 -11.53 -30.62 -33.54
N PRO A 5 -11.39 -31.45 -34.59
CA PRO A 5 -10.12 -31.68 -35.24
C PRO A 5 -9.65 -30.42 -35.98
N ARG A 6 -8.40 -30.03 -35.70
CA ARG A 6 -7.65 -29.01 -36.44
C ARG A 6 -7.52 -29.44 -37.91
N ALA A 7 -8.29 -28.83 -38.81
CA ALA A 7 -8.07 -28.97 -40.25
C ALA A 7 -6.82 -28.18 -40.64
N LEU A 8 -5.66 -28.85 -40.67
CA LEU A 8 -4.43 -28.31 -41.26
C LEU A 8 -4.68 -28.09 -42.76
N SER A 9 -4.82 -26.83 -43.18
CA SER A 9 -4.91 -26.45 -44.59
C SER A 9 -3.56 -26.67 -45.28
N SER A 10 -3.47 -27.76 -46.04
CA SER A 10 -2.48 -27.94 -47.09
C SER A 10 -2.69 -26.85 -48.15
N HIS A 11 -1.67 -26.04 -48.41
CA HIS A 11 -1.71 -24.94 -49.37
C HIS A 11 -1.75 -25.49 -50.81
N LEU A 12 -2.81 -25.06 -51.51
CA LEU A 12 -3.06 -24.99 -52.95
C LEU A 12 -1.84 -25.18 -53.88
N ARG A 13 -1.96 -26.14 -54.81
CA ARG A 13 -1.45 -25.97 -56.18
C ARG A 13 -2.66 -25.89 -57.12
N GLY A 14 -2.78 -24.75 -57.79
CA GLY A 14 -3.96 -24.35 -58.56
C GLY A 14 -4.20 -25.24 -59.79
N SER A 15 -5.49 -25.40 -60.10
CA SER A 15 -5.95 -25.79 -61.43
C SER A 15 -6.81 -24.66 -61.97
N SER A 16 -6.33 -24.07 -63.06
CA SER A 16 -6.93 -23.01 -63.83
C SER A 16 -8.16 -23.52 -64.60
N VAL A 17 -9.32 -22.90 -64.40
CA VAL A 17 -10.34 -22.80 -65.45
C VAL A 17 -11.07 -21.46 -65.36
N SER A 18 -11.12 -20.82 -66.51
CA SER A 18 -11.71 -19.53 -66.82
C SER A 18 -13.23 -19.53 -66.74
N GLY A 19 -13.82 -18.42 -66.26
CA GLY A 19 -15.14 -17.94 -66.73
C GLY A 19 -16.20 -17.67 -65.67
N GLY A 20 -16.44 -16.39 -65.38
CA GLY A 20 -17.77 -15.83 -65.13
C GLY A 20 -18.46 -16.11 -63.79
N GLY A 21 -18.38 -15.15 -62.85
CA GLY A 21 -19.22 -15.11 -61.64
C GLY A 21 -18.53 -14.39 -60.49
N SER A 22 -18.62 -13.06 -60.46
CA SER A 22 -17.97 -12.20 -59.45
C SER A 22 -18.74 -12.20 -58.11
N GLY A 23 -18.79 -13.34 -57.44
CA GLY A 23 -19.35 -13.50 -56.08
C GLY A 23 -18.47 -14.38 -55.20
N PRO A 24 -18.40 -14.13 -53.88
CA PRO A 24 -17.64 -14.98 -52.97
C PRO A 24 -18.23 -16.40 -52.94
N SER A 25 -17.39 -17.44 -53.03
CA SER A 25 -17.82 -18.83 -52.94
C SER A 25 -18.57 -19.10 -51.62
N PRO A 26 -19.73 -19.79 -51.62
CA PRO A 26 -20.56 -19.98 -50.42
C PRO A 26 -19.83 -20.67 -49.25
N ALA A 27 -18.88 -21.57 -49.55
CA ALA A 27 -18.03 -22.19 -48.54
C ALA A 27 -17.05 -21.21 -47.85
N LEU A 28 -16.62 -20.15 -48.54
CA LEU A 28 -15.79 -19.11 -47.95
C LEU A 28 -16.61 -18.18 -47.06
N VAL A 29 -17.85 -17.89 -47.45
CA VAL A 29 -18.78 -17.08 -46.64
C VAL A 29 -19.07 -17.76 -45.30
N ALA A 30 -19.37 -19.07 -45.31
CA ALA A 30 -19.59 -19.84 -44.07
C ALA A 30 -18.36 -19.82 -43.14
N ARG A 31 -17.14 -19.95 -43.69
CA ARG A 31 -15.90 -19.86 -42.89
C ARG A 31 -15.65 -18.46 -42.33
N ILE A 32 -16.02 -17.42 -43.07
CA ILE A 32 -15.91 -16.03 -42.59
C ILE A 32 -16.85 -15.81 -41.42
N GLU A 33 -18.08 -16.33 -41.48
CA GLU A 33 -19.04 -16.23 -40.38
C GLU A 33 -18.56 -16.98 -39.13
N GLU A 34 -18.03 -18.20 -39.30
CA GLU A 34 -17.41 -18.95 -38.20
C GLU A 34 -16.26 -18.17 -37.55
N LYS A 35 -15.35 -17.60 -38.35
CA LYS A 35 -14.23 -16.80 -37.84
C LYS A 35 -14.65 -15.51 -37.18
N LYS A 36 -15.73 -14.87 -37.64
CA LYS A 36 -16.31 -13.70 -36.95
C LYS A 36 -16.84 -14.08 -35.57
N ALA A 37 -17.52 -15.22 -35.45
CA ALA A 37 -18.01 -15.72 -34.16
C ALA A 37 -16.84 -16.07 -33.21
N GLU A 38 -15.80 -16.72 -33.72
CA GLU A 38 -14.59 -17.03 -32.94
C GLU A 38 -13.88 -15.75 -32.45
N LEU A 39 -13.74 -14.74 -33.32
CA LEU A 39 -13.15 -13.46 -32.93
C LEU A 39 -13.96 -12.74 -31.86
N GLU A 40 -15.28 -12.81 -31.92
CA GLU A 40 -16.14 -12.21 -30.89
C GLU A 40 -15.93 -12.89 -29.54
N ASN A 41 -15.87 -14.22 -29.52
CA ASN A 41 -15.55 -14.97 -28.30
C ASN A 41 -14.16 -14.60 -27.76
N LEU A 42 -13.15 -14.48 -28.63
CA LEU A 42 -11.80 -14.07 -28.21
C LEU A 42 -11.75 -12.65 -27.65
N ARG A 43 -12.57 -11.73 -28.18
CA ARG A 43 -12.70 -10.37 -27.63
C ARG A 43 -13.30 -10.40 -26.23
N GLN A 44 -14.38 -11.16 -26.04
CA GLN A 44 -15.00 -11.32 -24.72
C GLN A 44 -14.02 -11.92 -23.72
N LEU A 45 -13.28 -12.96 -24.11
CA LEU A 45 -12.24 -13.54 -23.25
C LEU A 45 -11.16 -12.51 -22.89
N ARG A 46 -10.68 -11.72 -23.86
CA ARG A 46 -9.70 -10.66 -23.60
C ARG A 46 -10.25 -9.61 -22.63
N ASP A 47 -11.49 -9.19 -22.79
CA ASP A 47 -12.11 -8.19 -21.92
C ASP A 47 -12.33 -8.73 -20.51
N LEU A 48 -12.74 -9.99 -20.37
CA LEU A 48 -12.83 -10.67 -19.08
C LEU A 48 -11.46 -10.82 -18.42
N SER A 49 -10.42 -11.21 -19.16
CA SER A 49 -9.05 -11.29 -18.64
C SER A 49 -8.53 -9.92 -18.19
N ALA A 50 -8.83 -8.86 -18.94
CA ALA A 50 -8.48 -7.50 -18.53
C ALA A 50 -9.21 -7.07 -17.25
N ALA A 51 -10.50 -7.41 -17.12
CA ALA A 51 -11.27 -7.14 -15.92
C ALA A 51 -10.72 -7.88 -14.70
N VAL A 52 -10.36 -9.16 -14.85
CA VAL A 52 -9.73 -9.96 -13.78
C VAL A 52 -8.38 -9.36 -13.36
N ALA A 53 -7.55 -8.95 -14.32
CA ALA A 53 -6.28 -8.30 -14.02
C ALA A 53 -6.49 -7.03 -13.18
N GLY A 54 -7.44 -6.17 -13.57
CA GLY A 54 -7.79 -4.98 -12.79
C GLY A 54 -8.32 -5.31 -11.39
N GLN A 55 -9.06 -6.42 -11.23
CA GLN A 55 -9.47 -6.89 -9.90
C GLN A 55 -8.29 -7.38 -9.05
N MET A 56 -7.28 -8.00 -9.66
CA MET A 56 -6.08 -8.42 -8.94
C MET A 56 -5.26 -7.22 -8.45
N GLU A 57 -5.13 -6.17 -9.26
CA GLU A 57 -4.48 -4.90 -8.87
C GLU A 57 -5.24 -4.21 -7.72
N ALA A 58 -6.57 -4.17 -7.79
CA ALA A 58 -7.39 -3.61 -6.70
C ALA A 58 -7.31 -4.44 -5.41
N LEU A 59 -7.16 -5.76 -5.53
CA LEU A 59 -6.98 -6.66 -4.40
C LEU A 59 -5.59 -6.44 -3.76
N GLU A 60 -4.55 -6.29 -4.57
CA GLU A 60 -3.19 -5.96 -4.11
C GLU A 60 -3.17 -4.69 -3.26
N GLN A 61 -3.83 -3.63 -3.72
CA GLN A 61 -3.94 -2.38 -2.95
C GLN A 61 -4.61 -2.60 -1.59
N LYS A 62 -5.68 -3.42 -1.54
CA LYS A 62 -6.36 -3.75 -0.28
C LYS A 62 -5.47 -4.57 0.66
N LEU A 63 -4.66 -5.49 0.12
CA LEU A 63 -3.70 -6.25 0.90
C LEU A 63 -2.58 -5.36 1.45
N SER A 64 -2.11 -4.39 0.67
CA SER A 64 -1.14 -3.38 1.15
C SER A 64 -1.71 -2.62 2.34
N THR A 65 -2.91 -2.05 2.22
CA THR A 65 -3.55 -1.32 3.32
C THR A 65 -3.73 -2.19 4.57
N LEU A 66 -4.08 -3.47 4.39
CA LEU A 66 -4.19 -4.41 5.51
C LEU A 66 -2.83 -4.65 6.17
N SER A 67 -1.78 -4.85 5.37
CA SER A 67 -0.40 -5.00 5.85
C SER A 67 0.05 -3.79 6.66
N ASP A 68 -0.11 -2.59 6.12
CA ASP A 68 0.25 -1.33 6.79
C ASP A 68 -0.51 -1.16 8.11
N GLY A 69 -1.81 -1.51 8.12
CA GLY A 69 -2.62 -1.51 9.33
C GLY A 69 -2.11 -2.49 10.38
N THR A 70 -1.68 -3.69 9.98
CA THR A 70 -1.10 -4.67 10.91
C THR A 70 0.25 -4.23 11.46
N GLU A 71 1.08 -3.55 10.67
CA GLU A 71 2.34 -2.97 11.13
C GLU A 71 2.08 -1.89 12.18
N ALA A 72 1.13 -0.97 11.94
CA ALA A 72 0.75 0.05 12.91
C ALA A 72 0.29 -0.55 14.24
N ILE A 73 -0.51 -1.63 14.21
CA ILE A 73 -0.93 -2.35 15.42
C ILE A 73 0.27 -3.00 16.12
N ALA A 74 1.20 -3.59 15.37
CA ALA A 74 2.43 -4.16 15.93
C ALA A 74 3.27 -3.09 16.64
N THR A 75 3.38 -1.87 16.08
CA THR A 75 4.05 -0.74 16.72
C THR A 75 3.38 -0.35 18.04
N VAL A 76 2.05 -0.24 18.04
CA VAL A 76 1.27 0.06 19.26
C VAL A 76 1.52 -1.02 20.32
N LEU A 77 1.39 -2.30 19.95
CA LEU A 77 1.62 -3.41 20.88
C LEU A 77 3.06 -3.43 21.42
N GLY A 78 4.06 -3.12 20.58
CA GLY A 78 5.45 -2.96 21.00
C GLY A 78 5.64 -1.80 21.99
N ASN A 79 4.95 -0.68 21.80
CA ASN A 79 4.94 0.44 22.74
C ASN A 79 4.33 0.01 24.09
N TRP A 80 3.13 -0.58 24.08
CA TRP A 80 2.47 -1.04 25.30
C TRP A 80 3.28 -2.08 26.06
N HIS A 81 3.98 -2.98 25.36
CA HIS A 81 4.92 -3.92 25.96
C HIS A 81 6.04 -3.21 26.73
N ASN A 82 6.62 -2.15 26.16
CA ASN A 82 7.66 -1.36 26.81
C ASN A 82 7.11 -0.62 28.04
N VAL A 83 5.92 -0.03 27.95
CA VAL A 83 5.24 0.66 29.07
C VAL A 83 4.97 -0.31 30.22
N LEU A 84 4.35 -1.46 29.94
CA LEU A 84 4.04 -2.47 30.96
C LEU A 84 5.31 -3.04 31.60
N ARG A 85 6.37 -3.27 30.83
CA ARG A 85 7.68 -3.69 31.36
C ARG A 85 8.28 -2.62 32.27
N ALA A 86 8.25 -1.34 31.87
CA ALA A 86 8.77 -0.24 32.69
C ALA A 86 8.01 -0.14 34.02
N ILE A 87 6.68 -0.24 33.99
CA ILE A 87 5.84 -0.26 35.19
C ILE A 87 6.17 -1.46 36.07
N SER A 88 6.32 -2.66 35.50
CA SER A 88 6.67 -3.86 36.25
C SER A 88 8.03 -3.73 36.94
N MET A 89 9.05 -3.24 36.22
CA MET A 89 10.39 -3.00 36.77
C MET A 89 10.41 -1.92 37.86
N ALA A 90 9.56 -0.90 37.77
CA ALA A 90 9.40 0.11 38.81
C ALA A 90 8.62 -0.44 40.03
N SER A 91 7.51 -1.14 39.79
CA SER A 91 6.60 -1.67 40.83
C SER A 91 7.26 -2.74 41.69
N THR A 92 8.03 -3.66 41.08
CA THR A 92 8.73 -4.74 41.80
C THR A 92 9.88 -4.25 42.68
N LYS A 93 10.42 -3.05 42.44
CA LYS A 93 11.49 -2.45 43.25
C LYS A 93 11.00 -1.65 44.46
N LEU A 94 9.68 -1.48 44.62
CA LEU A 94 9.11 -0.77 45.76
C LEU A 94 9.17 -1.58 47.08
N SER A 95 9.49 -2.88 47.01
CA SER A 95 9.51 -3.78 48.17
C SER A 95 10.92 -4.14 48.65
N LYS A 96 11.63 -3.19 49.27
CA LYS A 96 12.65 -3.51 50.30
C LYS A 96 12.95 -2.26 51.14
N PRO A 97 12.33 -2.09 52.33
CA PRO A 97 12.89 -1.19 53.33
C PRO A 97 14.16 -1.87 53.88
N SER A 98 15.31 -1.63 53.24
CA SER A 98 16.59 -1.92 53.88
C SER A 98 16.78 -0.84 54.94
N GLY A 99 16.67 -1.23 56.21
CA GLY A 99 17.04 -0.36 57.32
C GLY A 99 18.53 -0.06 57.24
N ASP A 100 18.85 1.17 56.85
CA ASP A 100 20.05 1.93 57.22
C ASP A 100 19.88 3.34 56.63
N ASP A 101 20.15 4.36 57.46
CA ASP A 101 19.96 5.81 57.23
C ASP A 101 20.84 6.43 56.11
N ALA A 102 21.07 5.73 55.01
CA ALA A 102 21.75 6.26 53.83
C ALA A 102 20.73 6.70 52.76
N PRO A 103 20.81 7.93 52.23
CA PRO A 103 19.91 8.36 51.15
C PRO A 103 20.10 7.41 49.95
N PRO A 104 19.02 6.86 49.39
CA PRO A 104 19.12 5.90 48.30
C PRO A 104 19.81 6.56 47.10
N ALA A 105 20.92 5.97 46.63
CA ALA A 105 21.60 6.41 45.42
C ALA A 105 20.66 6.21 44.21
N LEU A 106 20.05 7.30 43.75
CA LEU A 106 19.14 7.27 42.61
C LEU A 106 19.93 7.07 41.31
N PRO A 107 19.47 6.22 40.39
CA PRO A 107 20.10 6.09 39.08
C PRO A 107 19.99 7.41 38.30
N GLN A 108 20.97 7.66 37.42
CA GLN A 108 20.96 8.81 36.53
C GLN A 108 19.73 8.78 35.59
N THR A 109 19.14 9.95 35.34
CA THR A 109 17.90 10.11 34.53
C THR A 109 18.20 10.20 33.04
N LEU A 110 18.85 9.19 32.48
CA LEU A 110 19.11 9.15 31.04
C LEU A 110 17.92 8.51 30.31
N VAL A 111 17.29 9.26 29.41
CA VAL A 111 16.17 8.81 28.58
C VAL A 111 16.50 8.97 27.09
N ARG A 112 15.92 8.12 26.24
CA ARG A 112 16.04 8.22 24.79
C ARG A 112 14.83 8.96 24.24
N ILE A 113 15.06 10.10 23.59
CA ILE A 113 14.02 10.86 22.88
C ILE A 113 14.34 10.76 21.38
N PRO A 114 13.39 10.32 20.53
CA PRO A 114 13.59 10.28 19.09
C PRO A 114 13.91 11.67 18.53
N THR A 115 14.94 11.77 17.67
CA THR A 115 15.39 13.05 17.10
C THR A 115 14.78 13.34 15.73
N GLU A 116 14.04 12.40 15.14
CA GLU A 116 13.38 12.57 13.83
C GLU A 116 12.40 13.76 13.74
N HIS A 117 11.85 14.23 14.87
CA HIS A 117 10.98 15.41 14.93
C HIS A 117 11.67 16.66 15.53
N ALA A 118 12.97 16.59 15.83
CA ALA A 118 13.71 17.69 16.43
C ALA A 118 13.63 19.03 15.67
N PRO A 119 13.67 19.07 14.32
CA PRO A 119 13.57 20.34 13.58
C PRO A 119 12.20 21.03 13.73
N ALA A 120 11.12 20.26 13.79
CA ALA A 120 9.77 20.79 13.95
C ALA A 120 9.52 21.31 15.38
N LEU A 121 10.09 20.64 16.38
CA LEU A 121 10.06 21.10 17.77
C LEU A 121 10.91 22.35 17.97
N GLN A 122 12.08 22.46 17.33
CA GLN A 122 12.92 23.65 17.38
C GLN A 122 12.22 24.85 16.73
N ALA A 123 11.60 24.66 15.55
CA ALA A 123 10.85 25.72 14.88
C ALA A 123 9.64 26.20 15.71
N GLN A 124 8.95 25.30 16.42
CA GLN A 124 7.88 25.69 17.34
C GLN A 124 8.42 26.44 18.57
N ALA A 125 9.55 26.01 19.13
CA ALA A 125 10.18 26.69 20.26
C ALA A 125 10.65 28.10 19.89
N ASP A 126 11.27 28.26 18.72
CA ASP A 126 11.73 29.55 18.21
C ASP A 126 10.55 30.49 17.92
N ALA A 127 9.46 29.97 17.32
CA ALA A 127 8.25 30.76 17.06
C ALA A 127 7.55 31.23 18.35
N VAL A 128 7.54 30.40 19.40
CA VAL A 128 7.01 30.80 20.72
C VAL A 128 7.90 31.87 21.35
N ALA A 129 9.23 31.73 21.24
CA ALA A 129 10.17 32.73 21.77
C ALA A 129 10.07 34.08 21.03
N GLU A 130 9.87 34.06 19.70
CA GLU A 130 9.63 35.28 18.92
C GLU A 130 8.30 35.95 19.29
N ALA A 131 7.22 35.18 19.46
CA ALA A 131 5.94 35.72 19.89
C ALA A 131 5.99 36.33 21.31
N GLU A 132 6.73 35.70 22.23
CA GLU A 132 6.96 36.24 23.57
C GLU A 132 7.81 37.53 23.55
N ALA A 133 8.80 37.60 22.65
CA ALA A 133 9.62 38.80 22.48
C ALA A 133 8.82 39.97 21.88
N GLU A 134 7.96 39.72 20.90
CA GLU A 134 7.07 40.73 20.33
C GLU A 134 6.04 41.23 21.35
N ALA A 135 5.43 40.33 22.13
CA ALA A 135 4.50 40.71 23.20
C ALA A 135 5.17 41.57 24.29
N ALA A 136 6.44 41.28 24.63
CA ALA A 136 7.21 42.08 25.58
C ALA A 136 7.54 43.48 25.01
N LEU A 137 7.79 43.59 23.71
CA LEU A 137 8.12 44.85 23.05
C LEU A 137 6.88 45.75 22.90
N GLU A 138 5.72 45.18 22.57
CA GLU A 138 4.43 45.89 22.55
C GLU A 138 4.04 46.40 23.94
N SER A 139 4.24 45.59 24.98
CA SER A 139 4.03 46.00 26.39
C SER A 139 4.92 47.20 26.79
N SER A 140 6.16 47.24 26.28
CA SER A 140 7.10 48.34 26.55
C SER A 140 6.77 49.64 25.81
N LEU A 141 6.03 49.58 24.69
CA LEU A 141 5.63 50.75 23.89
C LEU A 141 4.31 51.38 24.37
N GLN A 142 3.51 50.64 25.16
CA GLN A 142 2.21 51.07 25.66
C GLN A 142 2.26 51.76 27.04
N SER A 143 3.44 51.92 27.65
CA SER A 143 3.59 52.64 28.93
C SER A 143 3.87 54.14 28.70
N PRO A 144 2.96 55.05 29.11
CA PRO A 144 3.18 56.50 29.07
C PRO A 144 4.09 57.02 30.18
#